data_AF-A0A158KJ74-F1
#
_entry.id   AF-A0A158KJ74-F1
#
_cell.length_a   1.000
_cell.length_b   1.000
_cell.length_c   1.000
_cell.angle_alpha   90.00
_cell.angle_beta   90.00
_cell.angle_gamma   90.00
#
_symmetry.space_group_name_H-M   'P 1'
#
loop_
_entity.id
_entity.type
_entity.pdbx_description
1 polymer ?
#
loop_
_entity_poly.entity_id
_entity_poly.type
_entity_poly.pdbx_seq_one_letter_code
_entity_poly.pdbx_strand_id
1 'polypeptide(L)'
;MNGWAADLISREVADKVGKVWGLGSATTKDPGPWEGEQRNMWKPTQQQALWFHGGNLHQSRHYSQYLSLQLKARMEGIRTPVFGLQEVHHLS
;
A
#
# COMPACT_ATOMS: atom_id res chain seq x y z
N MET A 1 -2.07 -8.57 -6.06
CA MET A 1 -2.98 -8.19 -4.96
C MET A 1 -4.12 -7.30 -5.45
N ASN A 2 -3.91 -6.40 -6.42
CA ASN A 2 -5.03 -5.63 -7.00
C ASN A 2 -6.14 -6.51 -7.60
N GLY A 3 -5.79 -7.57 -8.35
CA GLY A 3 -6.78 -8.52 -8.85
C GLY A 3 -7.60 -9.15 -7.73
N TRP A 4 -6.94 -9.61 -6.67
CA TRP A 4 -7.63 -10.11 -5.47
C TRP A 4 -8.54 -9.05 -4.80
N ALA A 5 -8.14 -7.78 -4.77
CA ALA A 5 -9.01 -6.72 -4.26
C ALA A 5 -10.25 -6.51 -5.14
N ALA A 6 -10.11 -6.65 -6.46
CA ALA A 6 -11.23 -6.55 -7.40
C ALA A 6 -12.20 -7.72 -7.23
N ASP A 7 -11.68 -8.93 -7.07
CA ASP A 7 -12.45 -10.17 -6.96
C ASP A 7 -13.14 -10.33 -5.59
N LEU A 8 -12.47 -9.91 -4.50
CA LEU A 8 -12.97 -10.12 -3.13
C LEU A 8 -13.78 -8.94 -2.58
N ILE A 9 -13.53 -7.71 -3.06
CA ILE A 9 -14.18 -6.50 -2.54
C ILE A 9 -15.01 -5.85 -3.64
N SER A 10 -14.34 -5.21 -4.60
CA SER A 10 -14.94 -4.66 -5.82
C SER A 10 -13.86 -4.09 -6.74
N ARG A 11 -14.18 -3.99 -8.02
CA ARG A 11 -13.32 -3.30 -9.00
C ARG A 11 -13.06 -1.84 -8.61
N GLU A 12 -14.08 -1.13 -8.13
CA GLU A 12 -13.96 0.25 -7.64
C GLU A 12 -12.92 0.37 -6.52
N VAL A 13 -12.91 -0.56 -5.56
CA VAL A 13 -11.92 -0.55 -4.47
C VAL A 13 -10.52 -0.84 -5.00
N ALA A 14 -10.37 -1.79 -5.93
CA ALA A 14 -9.07 -2.09 -6.54
C ALA A 14 -8.51 -0.88 -7.30
N ASP A 15 -9.36 -0.22 -8.09
CA ASP A 15 -9.03 0.98 -8.86
C ASP A 15 -8.68 2.14 -7.93
N LYS A 16 -9.40 2.30 -6.82
CA LYS A 16 -9.10 3.32 -5.81
C LYS A 16 -7.77 3.08 -5.11
N VAL A 17 -7.46 1.84 -4.73
CA VAL A 17 -6.25 1.49 -3.98
C VAL A 17 -4.97 1.88 -4.72
N GLY A 18 -4.91 1.70 -6.04
CA GLY A 18 -3.65 1.89 -6.76
C GLY A 18 -2.83 0.61 -6.91
N LYS A 19 -1.67 0.70 -7.56
CA LYS A 19 -0.73 -0.43 -7.68
C LYS A 19 -0.28 -0.90 -6.30
N VAL A 20 -0.21 -2.21 -6.12
CA VAL A 20 0.36 -2.86 -4.95
C VAL A 20 1.65 -3.54 -5.37
N TRP A 21 2.73 -3.31 -4.61
CA TRP A 21 4.12 -3.65 -4.95
C TRP A 21 4.72 -2.80 -6.09
N GLY A 22 6.03 -2.94 -6.23
CA GLY A 22 6.85 -2.16 -7.14
C GLY A 22 7.29 -0.86 -6.47
N LEU A 23 8.44 -0.35 -6.91
CA LEU A 23 9.02 0.89 -6.41
C LEU A 23 8.86 2.03 -7.42
N GLY A 24 8.46 1.72 -8.65
CA GLY A 24 8.41 2.66 -9.76
C GLY A 24 9.76 2.98 -10.36
N SER A 25 10.58 1.95 -10.51
CA SER A 25 11.92 2.00 -11.09
C SER A 25 11.99 2.36 -12.58
N ALA A 26 10.89 2.72 -13.23
CA ALA A 26 10.81 3.03 -14.65
C ALA A 26 11.29 1.88 -15.57
N THR A 27 11.12 0.63 -15.12
CA THR A 27 11.43 -0.57 -15.91
C THR A 27 10.16 -1.13 -16.54
N THR A 28 10.30 -2.01 -17.54
CA THR A 28 9.16 -2.64 -18.23
C THR A 28 8.18 -3.33 -17.27
N LYS A 29 8.67 -3.89 -16.16
CA LYS A 29 7.85 -4.62 -15.18
C LYS A 29 7.50 -3.79 -13.94
N ASP A 30 8.08 -2.61 -13.79
CA ASP A 30 7.82 -1.68 -12.69
C ASP A 30 7.87 -0.25 -13.23
N PRO A 31 6.85 0.13 -14.03
CA PRO A 31 6.77 1.48 -14.60
C PRO A 31 6.70 2.51 -13.46
N GLY A 32 7.25 3.70 -13.71
CA GLY A 32 7.29 4.79 -12.75
C GLY A 32 5.91 5.38 -12.40
N PRO A 33 5.89 6.45 -11.60
CA PRO A 33 7.06 7.15 -11.03
C PRO A 33 7.66 6.42 -9.82
N TRP A 34 8.91 6.76 -9.48
CA TRP A 34 9.61 6.23 -8.30
C TRP A 34 8.99 6.73 -7.00
N GLU A 35 8.78 5.82 -6.05
CA GLU A 35 7.99 6.04 -4.84
C GLU A 35 8.83 6.07 -3.56
N GLY A 36 10.13 5.78 -3.65
CA GLY A 36 11.01 5.63 -2.48
C GLY A 36 10.82 4.34 -1.69
N GLU A 37 9.62 3.75 -1.74
CA GLU A 37 9.25 2.52 -1.03
C GLU A 37 8.23 1.68 -1.82
N GLN A 38 7.92 0.49 -1.32
CA GLN A 38 6.95 -0.41 -1.97
C GLN A 38 5.56 0.22 -1.98
N ARG A 39 4.91 0.23 -3.15
CA ARG A 39 3.56 0.79 -3.27
C ARG A 39 2.54 0.04 -2.44
N ASN A 40 1.78 0.79 -1.65
CA ASN A 40 0.64 0.36 -0.84
C ASN A 40 0.90 -0.79 0.17
N MET A 41 2.13 -1.31 0.29
CA MET A 41 2.49 -2.37 1.24
C MET A 41 2.88 -1.81 2.59
N TRP A 42 2.24 -2.32 3.64
CA TRP A 42 2.51 -1.96 5.03
C TRP A 42 2.34 -0.45 5.33
N LYS A 43 1.66 0.29 4.45
CA LYS A 43 1.37 1.72 4.54
C LYS A 43 -0.11 1.99 4.21
N PRO A 44 -0.65 3.17 4.55
CA PRO A 44 -2.02 3.53 4.22
C PRO A 44 -2.29 3.43 2.73
N THR A 45 -3.50 3.01 2.37
CA THR A 45 -3.99 3.03 1.00
C THR A 45 -5.04 4.12 0.83
N GLN A 46 -5.35 4.47 -0.43
CA GLN A 46 -6.43 5.40 -0.75
C GLN A 46 -7.81 4.91 -0.30
N GLN A 47 -7.97 3.59 -0.10
CA GLN A 47 -9.17 3.03 0.50
C GLN A 47 -9.05 3.07 2.03
N GLN A 48 -9.97 3.78 2.67
CA GLN A 48 -10.01 3.88 4.13
C GLN A 48 -10.12 2.51 4.78
N ALA A 49 -9.40 2.34 5.89
CA ALA A 49 -9.34 1.12 6.69
C ALA A 49 -8.88 -0.16 5.94
N LEU A 50 -8.35 -0.04 4.71
CA LEU A 50 -7.78 -1.16 3.98
C LEU A 50 -6.25 -1.09 4.00
N TRP A 51 -5.65 -2.19 4.44
CA TRP A 51 -4.21 -2.37 4.56
C TRP A 51 -3.81 -3.70 3.96
N PHE A 52 -2.64 -3.72 3.33
CA PHE A 52 -2.06 -4.93 2.78
C PHE A 52 -0.82 -5.31 3.55
N HIS A 53 -0.78 -6.56 3.96
CA HIS A 53 0.37 -7.19 4.58
C HIS A 53 0.66 -8.48 3.83
N GLY A 54 1.89 -8.61 3.34
CA GLY A 54 2.33 -9.80 2.63
C GLY A 54 3.84 -9.85 2.51
N GLY A 55 4.33 -10.60 1.53
CA GLY A 55 5.76 -10.81 1.32
C GLY A 55 6.27 -12.06 2.02
N ASN A 56 7.56 -12.33 1.82
CA ASN A 56 8.21 -13.50 2.44
C ASN A 56 8.39 -13.31 3.96
N LEU A 57 8.94 -14.33 4.63
CA LEU A 57 9.16 -14.30 6.08
C LEU A 57 10.00 -13.10 6.52
N HIS A 58 11.02 -12.72 5.76
CA HIS A 58 11.88 -11.59 6.09
C HIS A 58 11.10 -10.26 6.05
N GLN A 59 10.38 -10.01 4.96
CA GLN A 59 9.55 -8.82 4.81
C GLN A 59 8.46 -8.78 5.90
N SER A 60 7.79 -9.91 6.13
CA SER A 60 6.77 -10.00 7.16
C SER A 60 7.32 -9.69 8.55
N ARG A 61 8.49 -10.22 8.92
CA ARG A 61 9.12 -9.92 10.22
C ARG A 61 9.48 -8.44 10.34
N HIS A 62 10.07 -7.86 9.31
CA HIS A 62 10.50 -6.47 9.34
C HIS A 62 9.33 -5.48 9.40
N TYR A 63 8.33 -5.66 8.53
CA TYR A 63 7.26 -4.67 8.38
C TYR A 63 6.11 -4.81 9.36
N SER A 64 5.94 -5.96 10.01
CA SER A 64 4.87 -6.14 11.02
C SER A 64 4.96 -5.12 12.16
N GLN A 65 6.16 -4.80 12.62
CA GLN A 65 6.35 -3.82 13.70
C GLN A 65 5.93 -2.42 13.26
N TYR A 66 6.35 -1.98 12.07
CA TYR A 66 6.00 -0.64 11.58
C TYR A 66 4.50 -0.53 11.30
N LEU A 67 3.89 -1.56 10.72
CA LEU A 67 2.46 -1.58 10.45
C LEU A 67 1.64 -1.56 11.75
N SER A 68 2.01 -2.36 12.75
CA SER A 68 1.26 -2.41 14.02
C SER A 68 1.34 -1.08 14.78
N LEU A 69 2.51 -0.44 14.80
CA LEU A 69 2.68 0.88 15.43
C LEU A 69 1.86 1.96 14.70
N GLN A 70 1.83 1.91 13.37
CA GLN A 70 1.00 2.80 12.56
C GLN A 70 -0.50 2.65 12.84
N LEU A 71 -0.98 1.41 12.96
CA LEU A 71 -2.38 1.13 13.28
C LEU A 71 -2.70 1.57 14.71
N LYS A 72 -1.86 1.22 15.68
CA LYS A 72 -2.05 1.61 17.07
C LYS A 72 -2.06 3.13 17.26
N ALA A 73 -1.13 3.85 16.64
CA ALA A 73 -1.10 5.31 16.70
C ALA A 73 -2.43 5.92 16.22
N ARG A 74 -3.01 5.41 15.12
CA ARG A 74 -4.31 5.86 14.61
C ARG A 74 -5.47 5.52 15.55
N MET A 75 -5.44 4.34 16.18
CA MET A 75 -6.44 3.95 17.19
C MET A 75 -6.41 4.87 18.42
N GLU A 76 -5.22 5.34 18.81
CA GLU A 76 -5.03 6.27 19.94
C GLU A 76 -5.19 7.75 19.55
N GLY A 77 -5.59 8.06 18.30
CA GLY A 77 -5.71 9.44 17.83
C GLY A 77 -4.38 10.20 17.73
N ILE A 78 -3.24 9.49 17.76
CA ILE A 78 -1.92 10.09 17.58
C ILE A 78 -1.74 10.41 16.09
N ARG A 79 -1.41 11.68 15.79
CA ARG A 79 -1.15 12.10 14.41
C ARG A 79 -0.01 11.26 13.82
N THR A 80 -0.28 10.61 12.69
CA THR A 80 0.73 9.91 11.88
C THR A 80 1.03 10.75 10.64
N PRO A 81 1.95 11.73 10.71
CA PRO A 81 2.26 12.61 9.56
C PRO A 81 3.05 11.89 8.45
N VAL A 82 3.44 10.64 8.68
CA VAL A 82 4.23 9.83 7.76
C VAL A 82 3.29 9.00 6.89
N PHE A 83 3.62 8.93 5.59
CA PHE A 83 2.88 8.35 4.47
C PHE A 83 1.78 9.26 3.90
N GLY A 84 2.20 10.18 3.02
CA GLY A 84 1.27 10.80 2.06
C GLY A 84 0.57 9.71 1.25
N LEU A 85 -0.74 9.86 1.06
CA LEU A 85 -1.50 9.00 0.14
C LEU A 85 -0.99 9.27 -1.27
N GLN A 86 -0.51 8.22 -1.94
CA GLN A 86 0.07 8.36 -3.28
C GLN A 86 -1.03 8.54 -4.33
N GLU A 87 -0.70 9.27 -5.39
CA GLU A 87 -1.57 9.36 -6.56
C GLU A 87 -1.78 8.00 -7.23
N VAL A 88 -2.94 7.83 -7.86
CA VAL A 88 -3.32 6.57 -8.49
C VAL A 88 -2.86 6.57 -9.95
N HIS A 89 -1.76 5.86 -10.25
CA HIS A 89 -1.09 5.87 -11.56
C HIS A 89 -1.44 4.70 -12.50
N HIS A 90 -2.67 4.17 -12.44
CA HIS A 90 -3.05 2.98 -13.23
C HIS A 90 -4.44 3.01 -13.86
N LEU A 91 -5.16 4.13 -13.73
CA LEU A 91 -6.47 4.35 -14.35
C LEU A 91 -6.38 5.17 -15.65
N SER A 92 -5.17 5.28 -16.22
CA SER A 92 -4.87 5.94 -17.50
C SER A 92 -4.62 4.92 -18.61
#